data_AF-A0A0B8WV46-F1
#
_entry.id   AF-A0A0B8WV46-F1
#
_cell.length_a   1.000
_cell.length_b   1.000
_cell.length_c   1.000
_cell.angle_alpha   90.00
_cell.angle_beta   90.00
_cell.angle_gamma   90.00
#
_symmetry.space_group_name_H-M   'P 1'
#
loop_
_entity.id
_entity.type
_entity.pdbx_description
1 polymer ?
#
loop_
_entity_poly.entity_id
_entity_poly.type
_entity_poly.pdbx_seq_one_letter_code
_entity_poly.pdbx_strand_id
1 'polypeptide(L)'
;MSFLKILPLLAFWSMTAFAMKAGAEVKSYREWKNERVQLAQADVMSLKAQIDLKKASRAVAQGTDPNLNNKAAVEAVSTTDMSVEKLERRLREEQYDLEVAKDLSVTDYFVGYLTKVQDKKAAFNEVAGKLTPEEVAELMTAYANSVFGAQASDLPVSANNIGKEPK
;
A
#
# COMPACT_ATOMS: atom_id res chain seq x y z
N MET A 1 18.24 27.94 26.12
CA MET A 1 18.07 26.54 26.51
C MET A 1 17.06 25.90 25.57
N SER A 2 17.45 24.77 25.00
CA SER A 2 16.78 23.81 24.12
C SER A 2 15.25 23.69 24.30
N PHE A 3 14.44 23.29 23.32
CA PHE A 3 14.57 22.02 22.58
C PHE A 3 13.81 22.03 21.23
N LEU A 4 14.41 21.30 20.30
CA LEU A 4 13.88 20.88 19.01
C LEU A 4 12.43 20.33 19.11
N LYS A 5 11.55 20.78 18.21
CA LYS A 5 10.31 20.07 17.87
C LYS A 5 10.50 19.34 16.55
N ILE A 6 10.99 18.12 16.65
CA ILE A 6 11.07 17.13 15.57
C ILE A 6 9.66 16.55 15.35
N LEU A 7 9.20 16.59 14.10
CA LEU A 7 8.13 15.75 13.57
C LEU A 7 8.57 14.27 13.62
N PRO A 8 7.65 13.33 13.91
CA PRO A 8 7.31 12.40 12.83
C PRO A 8 5.82 12.03 12.82
N LEU A 9 5.13 12.35 11.73
CA LEU A 9 3.87 11.74 11.33
C LEU A 9 4.19 10.42 10.61
N LEU A 10 4.57 9.41 11.39
CA LEU A 10 4.65 8.01 10.97
C LEU A 10 3.89 7.17 11.99
N ALA A 11 2.57 7.17 11.87
CA ALA A 11 1.66 6.21 12.48
C ALA A 11 0.39 6.30 11.62
N PHE A 12 -0.02 5.26 10.89
CA PHE A 12 -0.77 4.16 11.47
C PHE A 12 -0.69 2.95 10.53
N TRP A 13 0.38 2.16 10.65
CA TRP A 13 0.31 0.71 10.41
C TRP A 13 0.00 0.06 11.76
N SER A 14 -1.20 0.27 12.28
CA SER A 14 -1.63 -0.36 13.53
C SER A 14 -2.06 -1.79 13.26
N MET A 15 -1.16 -2.71 13.63
CA MET A 15 -1.46 -3.95 14.34
C MET A 15 -2.60 -4.84 13.80
N THR A 16 -2.23 -5.74 12.90
CA THR A 16 -2.49 -7.16 13.13
C THR A 16 -1.15 -7.86 13.35
N ALA A 17 -0.63 -7.76 14.57
CA ALA A 17 0.45 -8.62 15.03
C ALA A 17 -0.12 -10.01 15.30
N PHE A 18 -0.50 -10.73 14.24
CA PHE A 18 -0.56 -12.18 14.32
C PHE A 18 0.88 -12.66 14.30
N ALA A 19 1.38 -13.01 15.49
CA ALA A 19 2.54 -13.87 15.64
C ALA A 19 2.28 -15.15 14.84
N MET A 20 2.73 -15.20 13.58
CA MET A 20 2.70 -16.42 12.79
C MET A 20 3.61 -17.44 13.47
N LYS A 21 2.98 -18.48 14.02
CA LYS A 21 3.63 -19.61 14.68
C LYS A 21 4.61 -20.24 13.70
N ALA A 22 5.82 -20.57 14.16
CA ALA A 22 6.80 -21.34 13.39
C ALA A 22 6.13 -22.64 12.87
N GLY A 23 5.88 -22.69 11.56
CA GLY A 23 5.06 -23.72 10.90
C GLY A 23 3.90 -23.19 10.06
N ALA A 24 3.58 -21.88 10.12
CA ALA A 24 2.74 -21.24 9.12
C ALA A 24 3.56 -21.08 7.82
N GLU A 25 3.15 -21.82 6.79
CA GLU A 25 3.72 -21.75 5.43
C GLU A 25 3.87 -20.29 4.99
N VAL A 26 5.10 -19.90 4.62
CA VAL A 26 5.40 -18.53 4.22
C VAL A 26 4.89 -18.33 2.79
N LYS A 27 3.96 -17.40 2.61
CA LYS A 27 3.39 -17.09 1.29
C LYS A 27 4.48 -16.61 0.35
N SER A 28 4.49 -17.03 -0.90
CA SER A 28 5.34 -16.45 -1.95
C SER A 28 5.01 -14.99 -2.22
N TYR A 29 5.92 -14.27 -2.89
CA TYR A 29 5.70 -12.89 -3.32
C TYR A 29 4.39 -12.73 -4.10
N ARG A 30 4.13 -13.63 -5.06
CA ARG A 30 2.94 -13.60 -5.90
C ARG A 30 1.66 -13.80 -5.11
N GLU A 31 1.65 -14.78 -4.20
CA GLU A 31 0.48 -15.03 -3.35
C GLU A 31 0.17 -13.84 -2.45
N TRP A 32 1.20 -13.27 -1.83
CA TRP A 32 1.03 -12.09 -1.00
C TRP A 32 0.53 -10.88 -1.80
N LYS A 33 1.14 -10.60 -2.97
CA LYS A 33 0.73 -9.49 -3.83
C LYS A 33 -0.71 -9.67 -4.33
N ASN A 34 -1.07 -10.87 -4.77
CA ASN A 34 -2.42 -11.19 -5.22
C ASN A 34 -3.45 -10.98 -4.09
N GLU A 35 -3.15 -11.42 -2.87
CA GLU A 35 -4.01 -11.17 -1.72
C GLU A 35 -4.17 -9.67 -1.44
N ARG A 36 -3.09 -8.88 -1.51
CA ARG A 36 -3.16 -7.42 -1.31
C ARG A 36 -4.04 -6.74 -2.35
N VAL A 37 -3.88 -7.11 -3.62
CA VAL A 37 -4.70 -6.59 -4.72
C VAL A 37 -6.16 -6.99 -4.53
N GLN A 38 -6.44 -8.25 -4.19
CA GLN A 38 -7.81 -8.72 -3.97
C GLN A 38 -8.50 -8.01 -2.81
N LEU A 39 -7.79 -7.80 -1.69
CA LEU A 39 -8.32 -7.06 -0.54
C LEU A 39 -8.68 -5.61 -0.94
N ALA A 40 -7.74 -4.89 -1.56
CA ALA A 40 -7.99 -3.51 -2.01
C ALA A 40 -9.13 -3.43 -3.04
N GLN A 41 -9.25 -4.40 -3.95
CA GLN A 41 -10.39 -4.49 -4.87
C GLN A 41 -11.72 -4.68 -4.15
N ALA A 42 -11.75 -5.57 -3.15
CA ALA A 42 -12.95 -5.82 -2.36
C ALA A 42 -13.39 -4.58 -1.59
N ASP A 43 -12.44 -3.82 -1.02
CA ASP A 43 -12.71 -2.59 -0.30
C ASP A 43 -13.25 -1.50 -1.23
N VAL A 44 -12.64 -1.30 -2.40
CA VAL A 44 -13.16 -0.39 -3.44
C VAL A 44 -14.57 -0.77 -3.87
N MET A 45 -14.84 -2.06 -4.10
CA MET A 45 -16.17 -2.53 -4.49
C MET A 45 -17.20 -2.30 -3.37
N SER A 46 -16.84 -2.59 -2.13
CA SER A 46 -17.69 -2.38 -0.95
C SER A 46 -18.03 -0.90 -0.78
N LEU A 47 -17.05 0.00 -0.89
CA LEU A 47 -17.28 1.43 -0.77
C LEU A 47 -18.17 1.97 -1.89
N LYS A 48 -17.96 1.54 -3.14
CA LYS A 48 -18.84 1.91 -4.27
C LYS A 48 -20.28 1.49 -4.01
N ALA A 49 -20.51 0.24 -3.60
CA ALA A 49 -21.85 -0.26 -3.30
C ALA A 49 -22.53 0.54 -2.17
N GLN A 50 -21.78 0.92 -1.13
CA GLN A 50 -22.29 1.77 -0.04
C GLN A 50 -22.67 3.18 -0.52
N ILE A 51 -21.86 3.78 -1.38
CA ILE A 51 -22.13 5.09 -1.97
C ILE A 51 -23.39 5.02 -2.84
N ASP A 52 -23.50 4.02 -3.71
CA ASP A 52 -24.64 3.84 -4.61
C ASP A 52 -25.94 3.62 -3.82
N LEU A 53 -25.90 2.81 -2.77
CA LEU A 53 -27.05 2.60 -1.89
C LEU A 53 -27.49 3.89 -1.20
N LYS A 54 -26.55 4.71 -0.72
CA LYS A 54 -26.86 6.01 -0.10
C LYS A 54 -27.38 7.05 -1.10
N LYS A 55 -26.87 7.05 -2.33
CA LYS A 55 -27.37 7.92 -3.40
C LYS A 55 -28.77 7.50 -3.84
N ALA A 56 -29.02 6.20 -3.95
CA ALA A 56 -30.34 5.66 -4.27
C ALA A 56 -31.37 5.97 -3.17
N SER A 57 -31.02 5.81 -1.89
CA SER A 57 -31.92 6.15 -0.79
C SER A 57 -32.26 7.65 -0.74
N ARG A 58 -31.30 8.52 -1.09
CA ARG A 58 -31.55 9.96 -1.28
C ARG A 58 -32.56 10.24 -2.39
N ALA A 59 -32.40 9.59 -3.55
CA ALA A 59 -33.30 9.79 -4.69
C ALA A 59 -34.75 9.41 -4.35
N VAL A 60 -34.94 8.34 -3.58
CA VAL A 60 -36.26 7.90 -3.11
C VAL A 60 -36.84 8.88 -2.08
N ALA A 61 -36.01 9.39 -1.15
CA ALA A 61 -36.45 10.37 -0.15
C ALA A 61 -36.86 11.72 -0.79
N GLN A 62 -36.21 12.15 -1.86
CA GLN A 62 -36.58 13.37 -2.61
C GLN A 62 -37.86 13.21 -3.45
N GLY A 63 -38.27 11.98 -3.75
CA GLY A 63 -39.51 11.69 -4.48
C GLY A 63 -40.76 11.57 -3.61
N THR A 64 -40.64 11.70 -2.29
CA THR A 64 -41.76 11.53 -1.35
C THR A 64 -42.31 12.89 -0.92
N ASP A 65 -43.48 13.24 -1.49
CA ASP A 65 -44.39 14.35 -1.17
C ASP A 65 -43.78 15.76 -0.92
N PRO A 66 -43.93 16.71 -1.86
CA PRO A 66 -43.42 18.08 -1.73
C PRO A 66 -44.03 18.90 -0.58
N ASN A 67 -45.06 18.41 0.11
CA ASN A 67 -45.74 19.14 1.19
C ASN A 67 -45.19 18.86 2.61
N LEU A 68 -44.19 17.97 2.76
CA LEU A 68 -43.54 17.66 4.05
C LEU A 68 -42.21 18.42 4.28
N ASN A 69 -41.94 19.45 3.47
CA ASN A 69 -40.67 20.15 3.35
C ASN A 69 -40.36 21.13 4.50
N ASN A 70 -40.66 20.72 5.74
CA ASN A 70 -40.28 21.46 6.95
C ASN A 70 -38.78 21.25 7.23
N LYS A 71 -38.10 22.30 7.72
CA LYS A 71 -36.67 22.42 8.10
C LYS A 71 -35.89 21.13 8.43
N ALA A 72 -36.51 20.14 9.07
CA ALA A 72 -35.93 18.84 9.36
C ALA A 72 -35.44 18.07 8.12
N ALA A 73 -36.11 18.20 6.96
CA ALA A 73 -35.69 17.54 5.73
C ALA A 73 -34.37 18.12 5.17
N VAL A 74 -34.18 19.43 5.28
CA VAL A 74 -32.97 20.13 4.80
C VAL A 74 -31.75 19.76 5.66
N GLU A 75 -31.91 19.65 6.97
CA GLU A 75 -30.84 19.21 7.88
C GLU A 75 -30.50 17.72 7.71
N ALA A 76 -31.51 16.86 7.49
CA ALA A 76 -31.31 15.44 7.19
C ALA A 76 -30.58 15.20 5.85
N VAL A 77 -30.88 16.01 4.82
CA VAL A 77 -30.18 15.95 3.52
C VAL A 77 -28.75 16.47 3.67
N SER A 78 -28.51 17.56 4.40
CA SER A 78 -27.15 18.10 4.61
C SER A 78 -26.23 17.14 5.37
N THR A 79 -26.75 16.44 6.39
CA THR A 79 -25.99 15.46 7.17
C THR A 79 -25.70 14.19 6.36
N THR A 80 -26.65 13.79 5.49
CA THR A 80 -26.47 12.68 4.56
C THR A 80 -25.43 13.00 3.48
N ASP A 81 -25.45 14.22 2.92
CA ASP A 81 -24.50 14.66 1.89
C ASP A 81 -23.07 14.72 2.43
N MET A 82 -22.87 15.24 3.64
CA MET A 82 -21.59 15.19 4.35
C MET A 82 -21.09 13.75 4.58
N SER A 83 -22.02 12.78 4.69
CA SER A 83 -21.67 11.36 4.85
C SER A 83 -21.28 10.68 3.53
N VAL A 84 -21.86 11.13 2.41
CA VAL A 84 -21.51 10.63 1.06
C VAL A 84 -20.16 11.19 0.64
N GLU A 85 -19.90 12.48 0.85
CA GLU A 85 -18.60 13.09 0.54
C GLU A 85 -17.45 12.41 1.29
N LYS A 86 -17.65 12.06 2.57
CA LYS A 86 -16.68 11.26 3.35
C LYS A 86 -16.41 9.89 2.75
N LEU A 87 -17.45 9.21 2.25
CA LEU A 87 -17.30 7.90 1.60
C LEU A 87 -16.61 8.03 0.25
N GLU A 88 -16.90 9.08 -0.53
CA GLU A 88 -16.22 9.36 -1.80
C GLU A 88 -14.74 9.71 -1.61
N ARG A 89 -14.40 10.43 -0.53
CA ARG A 89 -13.00 10.66 -0.16
C ARG A 89 -12.29 9.36 0.15
N ARG A 90 -12.88 8.51 1.00
CA ARG A 90 -12.32 7.18 1.29
C ARG A 90 -12.21 6.32 0.05
N LEU A 91 -13.18 6.39 -0.87
CA LEU A 91 -13.10 5.65 -2.13
C LEU A 91 -11.88 6.05 -2.95
N ARG A 92 -11.51 7.34 -2.97
CA ARG A 92 -10.28 7.79 -3.65
C ARG A 92 -9.01 7.27 -2.96
N GLU A 93 -9.01 7.23 -1.63
CA GLU A 93 -7.92 6.67 -0.83
C GLU A 93 -7.76 5.17 -1.15
N GLU A 94 -8.84 4.39 -1.11
CA GLU A 94 -8.81 2.95 -1.42
C GLU A 94 -8.47 2.66 -2.90
N GLN A 95 -8.87 3.54 -3.82
CA GLN A 95 -8.46 3.44 -5.23
C GLN A 95 -6.97 3.68 -5.40
N TYR A 96 -6.40 4.64 -4.66
CA TYR A 96 -4.96 4.85 -4.64
C TYR A 96 -4.24 3.64 -4.05
N ASP A 97 -4.74 3.10 -2.94
CA ASP A 97 -4.18 1.91 -2.29
C ASP A 97 -4.25 0.68 -3.20
N LEU A 98 -5.29 0.55 -4.02
CA LEU A 98 -5.38 -0.48 -5.06
C LEU A 98 -4.28 -0.33 -6.13
N GLU A 99 -4.00 0.89 -6.60
CA GLU A 99 -2.91 1.10 -7.54
C GLU A 99 -1.55 0.79 -6.90
N VAL A 100 -1.32 1.23 -5.66
CA VAL A 100 -0.12 0.86 -4.89
C VAL A 100 -0.02 -0.66 -4.73
N ALA A 101 -1.11 -1.35 -4.43
CA ALA A 101 -1.13 -2.81 -4.27
C ALA A 101 -0.74 -3.54 -5.57
N LYS A 102 -1.17 -3.02 -6.74
CA LYS A 102 -0.78 -3.56 -8.05
C LYS A 102 0.69 -3.32 -8.35
N ASP A 103 1.26 -2.23 -7.85
CA ASP A 103 2.65 -1.84 -8.08
C ASP A 103 3.63 -2.38 -7.02
N LEU A 104 3.15 -3.14 -6.03
CA LEU A 104 4.02 -3.75 -5.01
C LEU A 104 5.16 -4.54 -5.63
N SER A 105 6.38 -4.24 -5.21
CA SER A 105 7.61 -4.89 -5.67
C SER A 105 8.01 -6.07 -4.77
N VAL A 106 8.98 -6.86 -5.22
CA VAL A 106 9.59 -7.91 -4.40
C VAL A 106 10.21 -7.30 -3.14
N THR A 107 10.76 -6.09 -3.22
CA THR A 107 11.36 -5.43 -2.04
C THR A 107 10.33 -5.10 -0.96
N ASP A 108 9.14 -4.64 -1.35
CA ASP A 108 8.03 -4.34 -0.43
C ASP A 108 7.53 -5.59 0.29
N TYR A 109 7.57 -6.74 -0.39
CA TYR A 109 7.24 -8.02 0.22
C TYR A 109 8.26 -8.42 1.30
N PHE A 110 9.57 -8.25 1.04
CA PHE A 110 10.60 -8.54 2.03
C PHE A 110 10.49 -7.61 3.25
N VAL A 111 10.26 -6.31 3.03
CA VAL A 111 10.19 -5.32 4.12
C VAL A 111 8.85 -5.35 4.85
N GLY A 112 7.74 -5.56 4.14
CA GLY A 112 6.37 -5.43 4.66
C GLY A 112 5.74 -6.72 5.17
N TYR A 113 6.14 -7.88 4.63
CA TYR A 113 5.61 -9.19 5.02
C TYR A 113 6.65 -10.02 5.79
N LEU A 114 7.85 -10.23 5.23
CA LEU A 114 8.83 -11.12 5.84
C LEU A 114 9.43 -10.60 7.16
N THR A 115 9.48 -9.28 7.34
CA THR A 115 9.93 -8.69 8.62
C THR A 115 8.99 -9.01 9.79
N LYS A 116 7.72 -9.32 9.51
CA LYS A 116 6.69 -9.65 10.50
C LYS A 116 6.70 -11.13 10.90
N VAL A 117 7.43 -11.97 10.15
CA VAL A 117 7.61 -13.39 10.48
C VAL A 117 8.63 -13.52 11.61
N GLN A 118 8.35 -14.38 12.59
CA GLN A 118 9.23 -14.56 13.75
C GLN A 118 10.55 -15.23 13.35
N ASP A 119 10.49 -16.38 12.69
CA ASP A 119 11.67 -17.08 12.20
C ASP A 119 12.07 -16.57 10.81
N LYS A 120 12.73 -15.41 10.81
CA LYS A 120 13.20 -14.76 9.59
C LYS A 120 14.13 -15.66 8.79
N LYS A 121 15.00 -16.44 9.45
CA LYS A 121 16.00 -17.27 8.76
C LYS A 121 15.34 -18.43 8.02
N ALA A 122 14.41 -19.12 8.67
CA ALA A 122 13.61 -20.17 8.01
C ALA A 122 12.75 -19.57 6.88
N ALA A 123 12.11 -18.42 7.13
CA ALA A 123 11.27 -17.75 6.14
C ALA A 123 12.05 -17.33 4.90
N PHE A 124 13.24 -16.73 5.05
CA PHE A 124 14.08 -16.36 3.91
C PHE A 124 14.54 -17.58 3.11
N ASN A 125 14.84 -18.69 3.77
CA ASN A 125 15.24 -19.92 3.09
C ASN A 125 14.06 -20.54 2.30
N GLU A 126 12.86 -20.52 2.88
CA GLU A 126 11.65 -20.98 2.21
C GLU A 126 11.30 -20.10 1.00
N VAL A 127 11.38 -18.78 1.18
CA VAL A 127 11.12 -17.81 0.11
C VAL A 127 12.13 -17.90 -1.01
N ALA A 128 13.41 -18.11 -0.70
CA ALA A 128 14.44 -18.29 -1.71
C ALA A 128 14.13 -19.44 -2.67
N GLY A 129 13.42 -20.48 -2.20
CA GLY A 129 12.94 -21.57 -3.05
C GLY A 129 11.66 -21.27 -3.84
N LYS A 130 10.89 -20.25 -3.47
CA LYS A 130 9.61 -19.86 -4.11
C LYS A 130 9.75 -18.67 -5.08
N LEU A 131 10.90 -17.99 -5.08
CA LEU A 131 11.17 -16.87 -5.99
C LEU A 131 11.59 -17.35 -7.39
N THR A 132 11.11 -16.67 -8.42
CA THR A 132 11.60 -16.91 -9.78
C THR A 132 12.92 -16.20 -10.03
N PRO A 133 13.73 -16.64 -11.02
CA PRO A 133 15.00 -15.98 -11.36
C PRO A 133 14.84 -14.48 -11.67
N GLU A 134 13.72 -14.09 -12.28
CA GLU A 134 13.42 -12.69 -12.61
C GLU A 134 13.17 -11.87 -11.34
N GLU A 135 12.42 -12.42 -10.38
CA GLU A 135 12.14 -11.77 -9.09
C GLU A 135 13.41 -11.61 -8.26
N VAL A 136 14.32 -12.59 -8.31
CA VAL A 136 15.65 -12.49 -7.71
C VAL A 136 16.50 -11.42 -8.39
N ALA A 137 16.48 -11.35 -9.73
CA ALA A 137 17.21 -10.32 -10.47
C ALA A 137 16.73 -8.90 -10.14
N GLU A 138 15.41 -8.70 -10.01
CA GLU A 138 14.82 -7.45 -9.54
C GLU A 138 15.28 -7.10 -8.13
N LEU A 139 15.23 -8.07 -7.20
CA LEU A 139 15.70 -7.90 -5.83
C LEU A 139 17.20 -7.54 -5.78
N MET A 140 18.03 -8.21 -6.56
CA MET A 140 19.47 -7.94 -6.65
C MET A 140 19.75 -6.57 -7.26
N THR A 141 18.98 -6.16 -8.28
CA THR A 141 19.09 -4.83 -8.90
C THR A 141 18.70 -3.74 -7.90
N ALA A 142 17.60 -3.92 -7.17
CA ALA A 142 17.16 -2.98 -6.14
C ALA A 142 18.17 -2.91 -4.99
N TYR A 143 18.74 -4.05 -4.57
CA TYR A 143 19.81 -4.08 -3.58
C TYR A 143 21.06 -3.34 -4.07
N ALA A 144 21.51 -3.61 -5.30
CA ALA A 144 22.65 -2.93 -5.89
C ALA A 144 22.43 -1.41 -5.99
N ASN A 145 21.23 -0.98 -6.38
CA ASN A 145 20.87 0.44 -6.44
C ASN A 145 20.81 1.08 -5.04
N SER A 146 20.33 0.37 -4.02
CA SER A 146 20.26 0.92 -2.65
C SER A 146 21.63 1.00 -1.95
N VAL A 147 22.51 0.01 -2.18
CA VAL A 147 23.83 -0.06 -1.54
C VAL A 147 24.88 0.73 -2.31
N PHE A 148 24.86 0.67 -3.64
CA PHE A 148 25.89 1.31 -4.49
C PHE A 148 25.39 2.57 -5.20
N GLY A 149 24.09 2.68 -5.49
CA GLY A 149 23.53 3.87 -6.17
C GLY A 149 23.55 5.14 -5.30
N ALA A 150 23.46 5.01 -3.97
CA ALA A 150 23.61 6.13 -3.04
C ALA A 150 25.06 6.65 -2.91
N GLN A 151 26.05 5.89 -3.41
CA GLN A 151 27.48 6.22 -3.39
C GLN A 151 28.02 6.61 -4.77
N ALA A 152 27.21 6.52 -5.84
CA ALA A 152 27.66 6.82 -7.21
C ALA A 152 28.03 8.29 -7.44
N SER A 153 27.58 9.20 -6.55
CA SER A 153 27.97 10.62 -6.59
C SER A 153 29.34 10.92 -5.98
N ASP A 154 29.97 9.95 -5.29
CA ASP A 154 31.21 10.15 -4.52
C ASP A 154 32.36 9.21 -4.94
N LEU A 155 32.28 8.57 -6.12
CA LEU A 155 33.43 7.82 -6.65
C LEU A 155 34.42 8.76 -7.36
N PRO A 156 35.72 8.80 -6.95
CA PRO A 156 36.73 9.57 -7.65
C PRO A 156 36.93 9.06 -9.08
N VAL A 157 37.13 9.98 -10.02
CA VAL A 157 37.27 9.83 -11.48
C VAL A 157 38.43 8.92 -11.94
N SER A 158 39.05 8.15 -11.05
CA SER A 158 40.31 7.44 -11.34
C SER A 158 40.17 6.12 -12.10
N ALA A 159 38.99 5.75 -12.62
CA ALA A 159 38.82 4.54 -13.42
C ALA A 159 38.62 4.79 -14.93
N ASN A 160 38.87 6.01 -15.42
CA ASN A 160 38.68 6.36 -16.84
C ASN A 160 39.92 6.27 -17.74
N ASN A 161 40.99 5.56 -17.34
CA ASN A 161 42.13 5.32 -18.22
C ASN A 161 42.41 3.83 -18.41
N ILE A 162 41.52 3.18 -19.16
CA ILE A 162 41.85 1.98 -19.94
C ILE A 162 42.37 2.47 -21.30
N GLY A 163 43.58 2.04 -21.67
CA GLY A 163 43.96 1.87 -23.07
C GLY A 163 44.66 3.04 -23.77
N LYS A 164 46.00 3.08 -23.66
CA LYS A 164 46.84 3.38 -24.83
C LYS A 164 47.95 2.33 -24.89
N GLU A 165 47.88 1.55 -25.96
CA GLU A 165 48.77 0.44 -26.33
C GLU A 165 50.24 0.84 -26.47
N PRO A 166 51.17 -0.15 -26.42
CA PRO A 166 52.59 0.07 -26.62
C PRO A 166 52.97 0.08 -28.10
N LYS A 167 53.88 0.98 -28.47
CA LYS A 167 54.83 0.81 -29.59
C LYS A 167 56.13 1.52 -29.26
#